data_AF-A0AAV5TZA5-F1
#
_entry.id   AF-A0AAV5TZA5-F1
#
_cell.length_a   1.000
_cell.length_b   1.000
_cell.length_c   1.000
_cell.angle_alpha   90.00
_cell.angle_beta   90.00
_cell.angle_gamma   90.00
#
_symmetry.space_group_name_H-M   'P 1'
#
loop_
_entity.id
_entity.type
_entity.pdbx_description
1 polymer ?
#
loop_
_entity_poly.entity_id
_entity_poly.type
_entity_poly.pdbx_seq_one_letter_code
_entity_poly.pdbx_strand_id
1 'polypeptide(L)' 'SFYFPLSTRMTFKNERIISDKDYLSSLPNDCIYSIFCFLNHDDLDMLSLVSQRMRSCGVHGRPKARKRSANTLKIYR' A
#
# COMPACT_ATOMS: atom_id res chain seq x y z
N SER A 1 -26.23 -9.68 -30.92
CA SER A 1 -24.88 -9.58 -30.33
C SER A 1 -24.80 -8.36 -29.44
N PHE A 2 -24.63 -8.55 -28.13
CA PHE A 2 -24.50 -7.45 -27.17
C PHE A 2 -23.02 -7.06 -27.05
N TYR A 3 -22.70 -5.84 -27.46
CA TYR A 3 -21.39 -5.23 -27.27
C TYR A 3 -21.28 -4.79 -25.80
N PHE A 4 -20.42 -5.45 -25.02
CA PHE A 4 -20.03 -4.94 -23.71
C PHE A 4 -18.97 -3.84 -23.90
N PRO A 5 -19.18 -2.61 -23.38
CA PRO A 5 -18.16 -1.58 -23.47
C PRO A 5 -16.92 -2.01 -22.68
N LEU A 6 -15.76 -1.95 -23.34
CA LEU A 6 -14.45 -2.14 -22.73
C LEU A 6 -14.33 -1.25 -21.49
N SER A 7 -14.17 -1.89 -20.34
CA SER A 7 -13.91 -1.28 -19.04
C SER A 7 -12.89 -0.14 -19.17
N THR A 8 -13.36 1.10 -19.02
CA THR A 8 -12.54 2.30 -18.99
C THR A 8 -11.60 2.20 -17.79
N ARG A 9 -10.32 1.91 -18.04
CA ARG A 9 -9.28 2.02 -17.02
C ARG A 9 -9.21 3.49 -16.58
N MET A 10 -9.77 3.82 -15.43
CA MET A 10 -9.63 5.15 -14.84
C MET A 10 -8.15 5.36 -14.49
N THR A 11 -7.45 6.13 -15.31
CA THR A 11 -6.08 6.55 -15.00
C THR A 11 -6.15 7.76 -14.08
N PHE A 12 -5.70 7.61 -12.84
CA PHE A 12 -5.61 8.72 -11.90
C PHE A 12 -4.53 9.70 -12.40
N LYS A 13 -4.95 10.90 -12.86
CA LYS A 13 -4.05 11.97 -13.32
C LYS A 13 -3.97 13.06 -12.26
N ASN A 14 -3.33 12.77 -11.13
CA ASN A 14 -2.94 13.81 -10.18
C ASN A 14 -1.51 14.27 -10.48
N GLU A 15 -1.29 15.57 -10.45
CA GLU A 15 0.05 16.14 -10.47
C GLU A 15 0.80 15.70 -9.20
N ARG A 16 2.07 15.29 -9.36
CA ARG A 16 2.92 14.89 -8.25
C ARG A 16 3.44 16.15 -7.55
N ILE A 17 2.67 16.66 -6.60
CA ILE A 17 3.01 17.86 -5.83
C ILE A 17 3.65 17.41 -4.51
N ILE A 18 4.85 17.91 -4.21
CA ILE A 18 5.45 17.79 -2.88
C ILE A 18 4.80 18.85 -1.99
N SER A 19 4.12 18.42 -0.93
CA SER A 19 3.42 19.29 0.02
C SER A 19 3.65 18.79 1.43
N ASP A 20 3.71 19.72 2.39
CA ASP A 20 3.80 19.40 3.83
C ASP A 20 2.49 18.85 4.42
N LYS A 21 1.43 18.75 3.61
CA LYS A 21 0.13 18.26 4.06
C LYS A 21 0.12 16.73 4.15
N ASP A 22 -0.01 16.21 5.36
CA ASP A 22 -0.22 14.80 5.61
C ASP A 22 -1.70 14.42 5.59
N TYR A 23 -2.19 14.05 4.40
CA TYR A 23 -3.55 13.54 4.22
C TYR A 23 -3.72 12.10 4.71
N LEU A 24 -2.64 11.31 4.73
CA LEU A 24 -2.71 9.89 5.09
C LEU A 24 -2.98 9.74 6.59
N SER A 25 -2.32 10.55 7.42
CA SER A 25 -2.57 10.57 8.87
C SER A 25 -3.93 11.17 9.24
N SER A 26 -4.61 11.89 8.36
CA SER A 26 -5.98 12.34 8.66
C SER A 26 -7.02 11.19 8.60
N LEU A 27 -6.67 10.07 7.97
CA LEU A 27 -7.59 8.94 7.81
C LEU A 27 -7.75 8.15 9.12
N PRO A 28 -8.94 7.55 9.35
CA PRO A 28 -9.11 6.54 10.39
C PRO A 28 -8.19 5.34 10.16
N ASN A 29 -7.79 4.67 11.25
CA ASN A 29 -6.89 3.52 11.17
C ASN A 29 -7.43 2.39 10.29
N ASP A 30 -8.75 2.14 10.30
CA ASP A 30 -9.36 1.11 9.46
C ASP A 30 -9.19 1.37 7.96
N CYS A 31 -9.26 2.65 7.55
CA CYS A 31 -8.99 3.06 6.18
C CYS A 31 -7.52 2.84 5.82
N ILE A 32 -6.60 3.17 6.73
CA ILE A 32 -5.16 2.93 6.54
C ILE A 32 -4.88 1.44 6.39
N TYR A 33 -5.51 0.59 7.22
CA TYR A 33 -5.36 -0.86 7.11
C TYR A 33 -5.86 -1.40 5.78
N SER A 34 -6.99 -0.88 5.29
CA SER A 34 -7.52 -1.25 3.97
C SER A 34 -6.53 -0.91 2.85
N ILE A 35 -5.86 0.26 2.93
CA ILE A 35 -4.81 0.65 1.98
C ILE A 35 -3.59 -0.30 2.10
N PHE A 36 -3.19 -0.62 3.32
CA PHE A 36 -1.99 -1.44 3.58
C PHE A 36 -2.11 -2.87 3.06
N CYS A 37 -3.33 -3.40 2.90
CA CYS A 37 -3.56 -4.69 2.24
C CYS A 37 -3.06 -4.75 0.79
N PHE A 38 -2.92 -3.59 0.11
CA PHE A 38 -2.41 -3.53 -1.26
C PHE A 38 -0.89 -3.44 -1.34
N LEU A 39 -0.22 -3.20 -0.21
CA LEU A 39 1.22 -3.03 -0.07
C LEU A 39 1.90 -4.34 0.30
N ASN A 40 3.16 -4.51 -0.11
CA ASN A 40 3.97 -5.65 0.29
C ASN A 40 4.78 -5.36 1.58
N HIS A 41 5.50 -6.35 2.10
CA HIS A 41 6.24 -6.18 3.36
C HIS A 41 7.35 -5.11 3.27
N ASP A 42 8.06 -5.01 2.15
CA ASP A 42 9.10 -3.99 1.94
C ASP A 42 8.48 -2.59 1.98
N ASP A 43 7.31 -2.41 1.34
CA ASP A 43 6.58 -1.14 1.33
C ASP A 43 6.15 -0.75 2.76
N LEU A 44 5.66 -1.70 3.56
CA LEU A 44 5.26 -1.48 4.95
C LEU A 44 6.45 -1.18 5.86
N ASP A 45 7.59 -1.81 5.63
CA ASP A 45 8.81 -1.53 6.38
C ASP A 45 9.28 -0.10 6.10
N MET A 46 9.20 0.38 4.85
CA MET A 46 9.49 1.79 4.52
C MET A 46 8.49 2.76 5.18
N LEU A 47 7.20 2.46 5.16
CA LEU A 47 6.19 3.29 5.82
C LEU A 47 6.39 3.37 7.34
N SER A 48 6.92 2.31 7.95
CA SER A 48 7.20 2.27 9.39
C SER A 48 8.22 3.32 9.84
N LEU A 49 9.04 3.84 8.91
CA LEU A 49 10.04 4.87 9.16
C LEU A 49 9.49 6.29 9.05
N VAL A 50 8.28 6.47 8.50
CA VAL A 50 7.68 7.79 8.26
C VAL A 50 7.20 8.45 9.55
N SER A 51 6.53 7.69 10.43
CA SER A 51 6.06 8.18 11.71
C SER A 51 5.78 7.05 12.69
N GLN A 52 5.71 7.36 13.99
CA GLN A 52 5.34 6.39 15.02
C GLN A 52 3.96 5.77 14.77
N ARG A 53 3.02 6.56 14.23
CA ARG A 53 1.69 6.06 13.88
C ARG A 53 1.75 5.09 12.70
N MET A 54 2.49 5.41 11.65
CA MET A 54 2.65 4.51 10.50
C MET A 54 3.36 3.22 10.90
N ARG A 55 4.30 3.27 11.85
CA ARG A 55 4.90 2.09 12.45
C ARG A 55 3.85 1.19 13.13
N SER A 56 3.01 1.77 14.00
CA SER A 56 1.95 1.02 14.69
C SER A 56 0.95 0.41 13.71
N CYS A 57 0.54 1.19 12.70
CA CYS A 57 -0.37 0.72 11.66
C CYS A 57 0.28 -0.35 10.78
N GLY A 58 1.57 -0.23 10.47
CA GLY A 58 2.33 -1.17 9.66
C GLY A 58 2.42 -2.54 10.33
N VAL A 59 2.66 -2.56 11.65
CA VAL A 59 2.65 -3.80 12.45
C VAL A 59 1.27 -4.47 12.40
N HIS A 60 0.18 -3.71 12.54
CA HIS A 60 -1.18 -4.23 12.46
C HIS A 60 -1.58 -4.70 11.06
N GLY A 61 -1.14 -4.00 10.02
CA GLY A 61 -1.41 -4.32 8.62
C GLY A 61 -0.57 -5.47 8.08
N ARG A 62 0.58 -5.77 8.68
CA ARG A 62 1.55 -6.77 8.21
C ARG A 62 0.95 -8.14 7.90
N PRO A 63 0.07 -8.72 8.74
CA PRO A 63 -0.52 -10.03 8.46
C PRO A 63 -1.41 -10.06 7.20
N LYS A 64 -1.92 -8.89 6.79
CA LYS A 64 -2.81 -8.71 5.63
C LYS A 64 -2.08 -8.17 4.40
N ALA A 65 -0.77 -7.93 4.50
CA ALA A 65 0.04 -7.39 3.43
C ALA A 65 0.07 -8.34 2.23
N ARG A 66 0.19 -7.76 1.04
CA ARG A 66 0.29 -8.49 -0.21
C ARG A 66 1.60 -9.27 -0.25
N LYS A 67 1.51 -10.59 -0.25
CA LYS A 67 2.67 -11.47 -0.41
C LYS A 67 3.24 -11.31 -1.83
N ARG A 68 4.53 -11.03 -1.92
CA ARG A 68 5.26 -11.12 -3.19
C ARG A 68 5.64 -12.57 -3.45
N SER A 69 5.49 -13.01 -4.69
CA SER A 69 6.01 -14.31 -5.12
C SER A 69 7.53 -14.28 -5.01
N ALA A 70 8.12 -15.29 -4.37
CA ALA A 70 9.57 -15.43 -4.32
C ALA A 70 10.04 -16.06 -5.63
N ASN A 71 10.87 -15.34 -6.38
CA ASN A 71 11.44 -15.85 -7.63
C ASN A 71 12.70 -16.71 -7.40
N THR A 72 13.32 -16.62 -6.21
CA THR A 72 14.56 -17.33 -5.89
C THR A 72 14.66 -17.54 -4.38
N LEU A 73 14.95 -18.78 -3.96
CA LEU A 73 15.27 -19.11 -2.57
C LEU A 73 16.77 -19.41 -2.48
N LYS A 74 17.52 -18.62 -1.71
CA LYS A 74 18.93 -18.89 -1.41
C LYS A 74 19.04 -19.45 0.00
N ILE A 75 19.50 -20.70 0.11
CA ILE A 75 19.78 -21.35 1.39
C ILE A 75 21.30 -21.30 1.58
N TYR A 76 21.74 -20.68 2.68
CA TYR A 76 23.14 -20.69 3.08
C TYR A 76 23.33 -21.78 4.14
N ARG A 77 24.42 -22.54 4.01
CA ARG A 77 24.83 -23.57 4.98
C ARG A 77 25.60 -22.93 6.13
#